data_AF-E3I6P4-F1
#
_entry.id   AF-E3I6P4-F1
#
_cell.length_a   1.000
_cell.length_b   1.000
_cell.length_c   1.000
_cell.angle_alpha   90.00
_cell.angle_beta   90.00
_cell.angle_gamma   90.00
#
_symmetry.space_group_name_H-M   'P 1'
#
loop_
_entity.id
_entity.type
_entity.pdbx_description
1 polymer ?
#
loop_
_entity_poly.entity_id
_entity_poly.type
_entity_poly.pdbx_seq_one_letter_code
_entity_poly.pdbx_strand_id
1 'polypeptide(L)'
;MKSRRFQLTPEAQQDIREAWRLVRRRDGKERADALKNRILGFIVSLNELAEIGTRHEEFRPGFRSSGVPGLRTVSVFFVVSSDMVTVVGVSYLDRNVLDRLEERESYEAWFNREANRAIAKADAGGPFVPHDEVMARSKSRIKADRKG
;
A
#
# COMPACT_ATOMS: atom_id res chain seq x y z
N MET A 1 20.44 -14.56 -12.03
CA MET A 1 19.37 -13.66 -11.52
C MET A 1 19.36 -13.72 -10.01
N LYS A 2 19.16 -12.59 -9.31
CA LYS A 2 19.03 -12.56 -7.85
C LYS A 2 17.58 -12.88 -7.48
N SER A 3 17.36 -14.03 -6.86
CA SER A 3 16.07 -14.40 -6.27
C SER A 3 15.85 -13.58 -5.00
N ARG A 4 14.69 -12.92 -4.90
CA ARG A 4 14.22 -12.18 -3.73
C ARG A 4 13.01 -12.86 -3.10
N ARG A 5 12.94 -12.85 -1.77
CA ARG A 5 11.71 -13.28 -1.08
C ARG A 5 10.59 -12.31 -1.40
N PHE A 6 9.33 -12.75 -1.33
CA PHE A 6 8.20 -11.83 -1.41
C PHE A 6 7.30 -11.94 -0.19
N GLN A 7 6.63 -10.84 0.14
CA GLN A 7 5.64 -10.76 1.20
C GLN A 7 4.41 -9.98 0.72
N LEU A 8 3.23 -10.45 1.12
CA LEU A 8 1.97 -9.73 0.94
C LEU A 8 1.58 -9.04 2.24
N THR A 9 1.32 -7.74 2.18
CA THR A 9 0.73 -7.03 3.32
C THR A 9 -0.74 -7.46 3.53
N PRO A 10 -1.32 -7.24 4.73
CA PRO A 10 -2.72 -7.50 4.98
C PRO A 10 -3.67 -6.82 3.98
N GLU A 11 -3.32 -5.60 3.54
CA GLU A 11 -4.05 -4.80 2.57
C GLU A 11 -4.02 -5.46 1.19
N ALA A 12 -2.84 -5.87 0.72
CA ALA A 12 -2.73 -6.59 -0.55
C ALA A 12 -3.54 -7.91 -0.54
N GLN A 13 -3.53 -8.63 0.58
CA GLN A 13 -4.36 -9.83 0.72
C GLN A 13 -5.85 -9.50 0.69
N GLN A 14 -6.26 -8.39 1.30
CA GLN A 14 -7.64 -7.92 1.26
C GLN A 14 -8.07 -7.53 -0.14
N ASP A 15 -7.24 -6.78 -0.87
CA ASP A 15 -7.49 -6.35 -2.23
C ASP A 15 -7.76 -7.57 -3.15
N ILE A 16 -6.91 -8.60 -3.06
CA ILE A 16 -7.07 -9.85 -3.82
C ILE A 16 -8.39 -10.54 -3.45
N ARG A 17 -8.75 -10.61 -2.16
CA ARG A 17 -10.02 -11.19 -1.71
C ARG A 17 -11.22 -10.41 -2.24
N GLU A 18 -11.14 -9.08 -2.28
CA GLU A 18 -12.22 -8.24 -2.77
C GLU A 18 -12.40 -8.35 -4.27
N ALA A 19 -11.32 -8.33 -5.04
CA ALA A 19 -11.34 -8.58 -6.48
C ALA A 19 -11.98 -9.95 -6.80
N TRP A 20 -11.56 -11.00 -6.09
CA TRP A 20 -12.15 -12.33 -6.23
C TRP A 20 -13.65 -12.35 -5.90
N ARG A 21 -14.08 -11.72 -4.81
CA ARG A 21 -15.50 -11.64 -4.43
C ARG A 21 -16.33 -10.89 -5.46
N LEU A 22 -15.78 -9.84 -6.05
CA LEU A 22 -16.47 -9.07 -7.09
C LEU A 22 -16.70 -9.93 -8.34
N VAL A 23 -15.64 -10.56 -8.85
CA VAL A 23 -15.73 -11.43 -10.04
C VAL A 23 -16.60 -12.65 -9.77
N ARG A 24 -16.50 -13.27 -8.59
CA ARG A 24 -17.34 -14.43 -8.26
C ARG A 24 -18.83 -14.08 -8.33
N ARG A 25 -19.22 -12.91 -7.81
CA ARG A 25 -20.62 -12.46 -7.82
C ARG A 25 -21.13 -12.16 -9.23
N ARG A 26 -20.27 -11.66 -10.11
CA ARG A 26 -20.65 -11.23 -11.46
C ARG A 26 -20.55 -12.34 -12.50
N ASP A 27 -19.44 -13.07 -12.49
CA ASP A 27 -18.99 -13.92 -13.59
C ASP A 27 -18.77 -15.39 -13.17
N GLY A 28 -19.03 -15.72 -11.90
CA GLY A 28 -18.93 -17.08 -11.38
C GLY A 28 -17.56 -17.42 -10.77
N LYS A 29 -17.53 -18.54 -10.05
CA LYS A 29 -16.37 -18.98 -9.25
C LYS A 29 -15.14 -19.27 -10.09
N GLU A 30 -15.30 -19.96 -11.22
CA GLU A 30 -14.17 -20.35 -12.08
C GLU A 30 -13.37 -19.16 -12.59
N ARG A 31 -14.07 -18.10 -13.05
CA ARG A 31 -13.43 -16.86 -13.48
C ARG A 31 -12.76 -16.12 -12.33
N ALA A 32 -13.35 -16.14 -11.14
CA ALA A 32 -12.74 -15.55 -9.95
C ALA A 32 -11.45 -16.28 -9.55
N ASP A 33 -11.46 -17.62 -9.56
CA ASP A 33 -10.28 -18.44 -9.26
C ASP A 33 -9.18 -18.22 -10.32
N ALA A 34 -9.54 -18.18 -11.60
CA ALA A 34 -8.60 -17.88 -12.68
C ALA A 34 -7.95 -16.49 -12.53
N LEU A 35 -8.74 -15.46 -12.17
CA LEU A 35 -8.22 -14.13 -11.85
C LEU A 35 -7.21 -14.20 -10.71
N LYS A 36 -7.61 -14.78 -9.57
CA LYS A 36 -6.75 -14.88 -8.37
C LYS A 36 -5.44 -15.59 -8.68
N ASN A 37 -5.51 -16.72 -9.40
CA ASN A 37 -4.32 -17.50 -9.73
C ASN A 37 -3.36 -16.75 -10.65
N ARG A 38 -3.86 -15.95 -11.60
CA ARG A 38 -3.01 -15.07 -12.43
C ARG A 38 -2.33 -13.98 -11.60
N ILE A 39 -3.07 -13.34 -10.68
CA ILE A 39 -2.51 -12.32 -9.79
C ILE A 39 -1.40 -12.91 -8.92
N LEU A 40 -1.67 -14.04 -8.29
CA LEU A 40 -0.70 -14.72 -7.42
C LEU A 40 0.52 -15.23 -8.21
N GLY A 41 0.30 -15.79 -9.40
CA GLY A 41 1.39 -16.23 -10.28
C GLY A 41 2.32 -15.09 -10.67
N PHE A 42 1.75 -13.91 -10.96
CA PHE A 42 2.54 -12.71 -11.23
C PHE A 42 3.30 -12.21 -9.99
N ILE A 43 2.67 -12.21 -8.81
CA ILE A 43 3.35 -11.82 -7.57
C ILE A 43 4.55 -12.75 -7.29
N VAL A 44 4.40 -14.06 -7.53
CA VAL A 44 5.49 -15.02 -7.37
C VAL A 44 6.63 -14.73 -8.36
N SER A 45 6.33 -14.36 -9.61
CA SER A 45 7.37 -14.05 -10.60
C SER A 45 8.17 -12.78 -10.28
N LEU A 46 7.66 -11.88 -9.42
CA LEU A 46 8.41 -10.70 -8.95
C LEU A 46 9.66 -11.07 -8.14
N ASN A 47 9.75 -12.29 -7.59
CA ASN A 47 10.98 -12.82 -6.99
C ASN A 47 12.17 -12.69 -7.95
N GLU A 48 11.92 -12.98 -9.22
CA GLU A 48 12.90 -13.02 -10.30
C GLU A 48 12.90 -11.72 -11.12
N LEU A 49 11.73 -11.08 -11.23
CA LEU A 49 11.48 -9.93 -12.08
C LEU A 49 11.18 -8.66 -11.27
N ALA A 50 11.79 -8.49 -10.09
CA ALA A 50 11.54 -7.35 -9.20
C ALA A 50 11.75 -5.99 -9.89
N GLU A 51 12.57 -5.93 -10.94
CA GLU A 51 12.90 -4.72 -11.67
C GLU A 51 11.96 -4.39 -12.83
N ILE A 52 10.81 -5.06 -12.95
CA ILE A 52 9.75 -4.67 -13.88
C ILE A 52 8.84 -3.57 -13.32
N GLY A 53 8.08 -2.93 -14.21
CA GLY A 53 7.06 -1.94 -13.85
C GLY A 53 7.55 -0.50 -13.81
N THR A 54 6.60 0.41 -13.61
CA THR A 54 6.81 1.85 -13.46
C THR A 54 7.34 2.15 -12.07
N ARG A 55 8.39 2.96 -11.96
CA ARG A 55 8.92 3.47 -10.70
C ARG A 55 8.13 4.69 -10.26
N HIS A 56 7.81 4.75 -8.97
CA HIS A 56 7.14 5.87 -8.32
C HIS A 56 7.94 6.28 -7.07
N GLU A 57 9.17 6.75 -7.30
CA GLU A 57 10.12 7.08 -6.22
C GLU A 57 9.63 8.27 -5.37
N GLU A 58 8.67 9.06 -5.88
CA GLU A 58 8.02 10.17 -5.19
C GLU A 58 7.21 9.75 -3.96
N PHE A 59 6.72 8.50 -3.90
CA PHE A 59 6.04 8.00 -2.70
C PHE A 59 7.04 7.44 -1.70
N ARG A 60 7.93 6.56 -2.16
CA ARG A 60 9.03 6.00 -1.35
C ARG A 60 10.07 5.29 -2.22
N PRO A 61 11.33 5.21 -1.76
CA PRO A 61 12.38 4.50 -2.48
C PRO A 61 12.01 3.06 -2.84
N GLY A 62 12.23 2.69 -4.11
CA GLY A 62 11.98 1.35 -4.62
C GLY A 62 10.51 0.99 -4.84
N PHE A 63 9.59 1.95 -4.70
CA PHE A 63 8.17 1.75 -4.97
C PHE A 63 7.86 1.68 -6.46
N ARG A 64 7.02 0.71 -6.83
CA ARG A 64 6.75 0.34 -8.21
C ARG A 64 5.31 -0.11 -8.40
N SER A 65 4.81 0.06 -9.62
CA SER A 65 3.56 -0.56 -10.06
C SER A 65 3.74 -1.31 -11.37
N SER A 66 2.96 -2.37 -11.56
CA SER A 66 2.95 -3.11 -12.82
C SER A 66 1.58 -3.72 -13.09
N GLY A 67 1.13 -3.66 -14.34
CA GLY A 67 -0.06 -4.37 -14.78
C GLY A 67 0.19 -5.88 -14.80
N VAL A 68 -0.82 -6.67 -14.43
CA VAL A 68 -0.69 -8.14 -14.51
C VAL A 68 -0.81 -8.58 -15.98
N PRO A 69 0.16 -9.33 -16.54
CA PRO A 69 0.11 -9.77 -17.93
C PRO A 69 -1.19 -10.50 -18.26
N GLY A 70 -1.86 -10.08 -19.34
CA GLY A 70 -3.15 -10.63 -19.75
C GLY A 70 -4.36 -10.18 -18.91
N LEU A 71 -4.18 -9.29 -17.95
CA LEU A 71 -5.24 -8.71 -17.12
C LEU A 71 -5.15 -7.18 -17.12
N ARG A 72 -5.75 -6.55 -18.15
CA ARG A 72 -5.73 -5.07 -18.31
C ARG A 72 -6.34 -4.29 -17.15
N THR A 73 -7.16 -4.95 -16.33
CA THR A 73 -7.91 -4.34 -15.24
C THR A 73 -7.22 -4.48 -13.88
N VAL A 74 -6.03 -5.09 -13.83
CA VAL A 74 -5.30 -5.35 -12.58
C VAL A 74 -3.93 -4.72 -12.63
N SER A 75 -3.59 -3.94 -11.59
CA SER A 75 -2.22 -3.53 -11.31
C SER A 75 -1.79 -3.99 -9.92
N VAL A 76 -0.51 -4.35 -9.78
CA VAL A 76 0.11 -4.70 -8.50
C VAL A 76 1.07 -3.58 -8.12
N PHE A 77 1.01 -3.17 -6.86
CA PHE A 77 1.84 -2.15 -6.25
C PHE A 77 2.77 -2.80 -5.24
N PHE A 78 4.07 -2.55 -5.38
CA PHE A 78 5.07 -3.26 -4.61
C PHE A 78 6.33 -2.42 -4.40
N VAL A 79 7.10 -2.79 -3.39
CA VAL A 79 8.34 -2.13 -3.02
C VAL A 79 9.47 -3.13 -3.11
N VAL A 80 10.53 -2.75 -3.79
CA VAL A 80 11.71 -3.59 -3.99
C VAL A 80 12.81 -3.15 -3.04
N SER A 81 13.21 -4.05 -2.15
CA SER A 81 14.44 -3.92 -1.35
C SER A 81 15.54 -4.82 -1.91
N SER A 82 16.69 -4.82 -1.23
CA SER A 82 17.85 -5.62 -1.65
C SER A 82 17.57 -7.13 -1.69
N ASP A 83 16.76 -7.65 -0.78
CA ASP A 83 16.50 -9.07 -0.57
C ASP A 83 15.01 -9.47 -0.66
N MET A 84 14.11 -8.49 -0.74
CA MET A 84 12.67 -8.70 -0.62
C MET A 84 11.85 -7.83 -1.59
N VAL A 85 10.70 -8.38 -2.02
CA VAL A 85 9.63 -7.65 -2.69
C VAL A 85 8.41 -7.63 -1.78
N THR A 86 8.01 -6.44 -1.33
CA THR A 86 6.81 -6.27 -0.48
C THR A 86 5.66 -5.77 -1.34
N VAL A 87 4.64 -6.60 -1.55
CA VAL A 87 3.42 -6.21 -2.26
C VAL A 87 2.50 -5.50 -1.29
N VAL A 88 2.26 -4.21 -1.54
CA VAL A 88 1.51 -3.31 -0.66
C VAL A 88 0.05 -3.14 -1.09
N GLY A 89 -0.28 -3.48 -2.33
CA GLY A 89 -1.67 -3.41 -2.81
C GLY A 89 -1.87 -3.99 -4.20
N VAL A 90 -3.14 -4.25 -4.53
CA VAL A 90 -3.58 -4.73 -5.84
C VAL A 90 -4.82 -3.95 -6.27
N SER A 91 -4.80 -3.29 -7.42
CA SER A 91 -5.98 -2.64 -7.97
C SER A 91 -6.77 -3.61 -8.85
N TYR A 92 -8.10 -3.45 -8.86
CA TYR A 92 -8.99 -4.10 -9.82
C TYR A 92 -10.07 -3.13 -10.28
N LEU A 93 -10.27 -2.99 -11.60
CA LEU A 93 -11.26 -2.09 -12.22
C LEU A 93 -11.17 -0.64 -11.71
N ASP A 94 -10.00 -0.02 -11.85
CA ASP A 94 -9.75 1.38 -11.48
C ASP A 94 -9.95 1.74 -10.00
N ARG A 95 -9.95 0.76 -9.09
CA ARG A 95 -9.72 1.08 -7.68
C ARG A 95 -8.32 1.67 -7.50
N ASN A 96 -8.27 2.95 -7.18
CA ASN A 96 -7.03 3.69 -7.12
C ASN A 96 -6.26 3.39 -5.82
N VAL A 97 -5.34 2.42 -5.90
CA VAL A 97 -4.43 2.09 -4.80
C VAL A 97 -3.43 3.21 -4.54
N LEU A 98 -3.12 4.05 -5.54
CA LEU A 98 -2.21 5.18 -5.36
C LEU A 98 -2.82 6.22 -4.43
N ASP A 99 -4.09 6.59 -4.61
CA ASP A 99 -4.77 7.55 -3.72
C ASP A 99 -4.75 7.06 -2.25
N ARG A 100 -5.03 5.77 -2.04
CA ARG A 100 -4.97 5.15 -0.69
C ARG A 100 -3.56 5.20 -0.11
N LEU A 101 -2.54 5.00 -0.95
CA LEU A 101 -1.14 5.03 -0.50
C LEU A 101 -0.65 6.46 -0.27
N GLU A 102 -1.06 7.42 -1.08
CA GLU A 102 -0.78 8.84 -0.89
C GLU A 102 -1.34 9.33 0.44
N GLU A 103 -2.60 8.98 0.76
CA GLU A 103 -3.19 9.28 2.07
C GLU A 103 -2.39 8.65 3.22
N ARG A 104 -1.91 7.41 3.05
CA ARG A 104 -1.16 6.67 4.06
C ARG A 104 0.24 7.21 4.29
N GLU A 105 1.00 7.46 3.23
CA GLU A 105 2.35 8.03 3.30
C GLU A 105 2.28 9.47 3.81
N SER A 106 1.26 10.24 3.41
CA SER A 106 1.00 11.58 3.98
C SER A 106 0.72 11.50 5.48
N TYR A 107 -0.07 10.51 5.92
CA TYR A 107 -0.32 10.27 7.34
C TYR A 107 0.93 9.81 8.10
N GLU A 108 1.70 8.86 7.57
CA GLU A 108 2.94 8.39 8.20
C GLU A 108 4.00 9.51 8.28
N ALA A 109 4.17 10.30 7.22
CA ALA A 109 5.08 11.44 7.19
C ALA A 109 4.67 12.52 8.20
N TRP A 110 3.38 12.85 8.26
CA TRP A 110 2.84 13.77 9.27
C TRP A 110 3.01 13.22 10.69
N PHE A 111 2.67 11.94 10.92
CA PHE A 111 2.77 11.30 12.23
C PHE A 111 4.22 11.25 12.71
N ASN A 112 5.17 10.86 11.85
CA ASN A 112 6.59 10.84 12.17
C ASN A 112 7.11 12.24 12.51
N ARG A 113 6.68 13.26 11.77
CA ARG A 113 7.02 14.65 12.07
C ARG A 113 6.50 15.10 13.43
N GLU A 114 5.24 14.79 13.74
CA GLU A 114 4.62 15.21 15.01
C GLU A 114 5.18 14.43 16.20
N ALA A 115 5.45 13.13 16.03
CA ALA A 115 6.11 12.28 17.03
C ALA A 115 7.53 12.78 17.33
N ASN A 116 8.33 13.06 16.29
CA ASN A 116 9.68 13.62 16.45
C ASN A 116 9.65 14.99 17.14
N ARG A 117 8.63 15.82 16.85
CA ARG A 117 8.44 17.11 17.54
C ARG A 117 8.07 16.93 19.02
N ALA A 118 7.24 15.95 19.35
CA ALA A 118 6.87 15.64 20.71
C ALA A 118 8.06 15.10 21.52
N ILE A 119 8.86 14.21 20.92
CA ILE A 119 10.12 13.71 21.50
C ILE A 119 11.08 14.86 21.76
N ALA A 120 11.35 15.71 20.76
CA ALA A 120 12.24 16.86 20.94
C ALA A 120 11.76 17.84 22.02
N LYS A 121 10.44 18.01 22.20
CA LYS A 121 9.88 18.82 23.29
C LYS A 121 10.07 18.14 24.65
N ALA A 122 9.87 16.83 24.74
CA ALA A 122 10.08 16.08 25.98
C ALA A 122 11.55 16.10 26.40
N ASP A 123 12.48 15.91 25.46
CA ASP A 123 13.92 16.01 25.68
C ASP A 123 14.34 17.42 26.15
N ALA A 124 13.61 18.46 25.73
CA ALA A 124 13.78 19.84 26.19
C ALA A 124 13.09 20.16 27.54
N GLY A 125 12.58 19.16 28.26
CA GLY A 125 11.88 19.33 29.54
C GLY A 125 10.40 19.74 29.42
N GLY A 126 9.82 19.59 28.23
CA GLY A 126 8.40 19.87 27.97
C GLY A 126 7.44 18.84 28.60
N PRO A 127 6.16 19.21 28.77
CA PRO A 127 5.17 18.34 29.40
C PRO A 127 4.85 17.12 28.51
N PHE A 128 4.71 15.95 29.14
CA PHE A 128 4.19 14.75 28.48
C PHE A 128 2.74 14.97 28.03
N VAL A 129 2.45 14.68 26.77
CA VAL A 129 1.09 14.76 26.21
C VAL A 129 0.61 13.33 25.90
N PRO A 130 -0.51 12.87 26.49
CA PRO A 130 -1.03 11.53 26.26
C PRO A 130 -1.41 11.29 24.79
N HIS A 131 -1.20 10.06 24.33
CA HIS A 131 -1.49 9.64 22.95
C HIS A 131 -2.92 9.99 22.51
N ASP A 132 -3.91 9.77 23.38
CA ASP A 132 -5.33 10.04 23.08
C ASP A 132 -5.59 11.53 22.80
N GLU A 133 -4.90 12.44 23.49
CA GLU A 133 -5.04 13.88 23.30
C GLU A 133 -4.43 14.33 21.97
N VAL A 134 -3.29 13.74 21.59
CA VAL A 134 -2.66 13.94 20.28
C VAL A 134 -3.59 13.46 19.15
N MET A 135 -4.22 12.29 19.32
CA MET A 135 -5.14 11.73 18.34
C MET A 135 -6.43 12.55 18.18
N ALA A 136 -6.96 13.10 19.27
CA ALA A 136 -8.16 13.96 19.25
C ALA A 136 -7.90 15.30 18.53
N ARG A 137 -6.77 15.96 18.79
CA ARG A 137 -6.38 17.20 18.10
C ARG A 137 -6.15 16.99 16.60
N SER A 138 -5.60 15.84 16.23
CA SER A 138 -5.26 15.50 14.84
C SER A 138 -6.50 15.22 13.99
N LYS A 139 -7.46 14.43 14.53
CA LYS A 139 -8.76 14.22 13.87
C LYS A 139 -9.51 15.53 13.61
N SER A 140 -9.33 16.51 14.50
CA SER A 140 -9.98 17.83 14.37
C SER A 140 -9.37 18.68 13.26
N ARG A 141 -8.05 18.63 13.03
CA ARG A 141 -7.38 19.35 11.93
C ARG A 141 -7.65 18.73 10.55
N ILE A 142 -7.59 17.41 10.42
CA ILE A 142 -7.89 16.72 9.14
C ILE A 142 -9.33 17.01 8.69
N LYS A 143 -10.26 17.13 9.65
CA LYS A 143 -11.66 17.48 9.36
C LYS A 143 -11.85 18.95 8.95
N ALA A 144 -10.95 19.83 9.37
CA ALA A 144 -10.96 21.24 9.00
C ALA A 144 -10.37 21.46 7.60
N ASP A 145 -9.24 20.80 7.28
CA ASP A 145 -8.59 20.89 5.96
C ASP A 145 -9.43 20.28 4.83
N ARG A 146 -10.32 19.31 5.15
CA ARG A 146 -11.29 18.73 4.19
C ARG A 146 -12.53 19.60 3.93
N LYS A 147 -12.70 20.73 4.62
CA LYS A 147 -13.85 21.63 4.50
C LYS A 147 -13.53 22.98 3.82
N GLY A 148 -12.25 23.23 3.49
CA GLY A 148 -11.81 24.37 2.67
C GLY A 148 -11.59 23.95 1.24
#